data_AF-A0A948C793-F1
#
_entry.id   AF-A0A948C793-F1
#
_cell.length_a   1.000
_cell.length_b   1.000
_cell.length_c   1.000
_cell.angle_alpha   90.00
_cell.angle_beta   90.00
_cell.angle_gamma   90.00
#
_symmetry.space_group_name_H-M   'P 1'
#
loop_
_entity.id
_entity.type
_entity.pdbx_description
1 polymer ?
#
loop_
_entity_poly.entity_id
_entity_poly.type
_entity_poly.pdbx_seq_one_letter_code
_entity_poly.pdbx_strand_id
1 'polypeptide(L)'
;MNTTNNNKSENSALQLLQDIKSGTTDPKLLDKQTRQQCIETLLGEGYSCSQIAQIFKRSEKTISRDLGDIRQKNSLSPNIQFAKETVGELATKARIHSSYLMRLARDKDSPTGSKAEAEFLAWRVVKELVEKLQTLGFLPLKPQEISGDIYHHIGIDESSESLEEAKKMLSEIELVAKDTNTFSPELAENIKALSERIEKAEIVSDVKKVVEKQKETQEEKIKNE
;
A
#
# COMPACT_ATOMS: atom_id res chain seq x y z
N MET A 1 -23.66 -12.23 -55.63
CA MET A 1 -22.46 -11.71 -54.94
C MET A 1 -22.62 -10.21 -54.75
N ASN A 2 -22.09 -9.72 -53.62
CA ASN A 2 -21.90 -8.33 -53.21
C ASN A 2 -22.94 -7.72 -52.25
N THR A 3 -22.87 -8.22 -51.00
CA THR A 3 -22.61 -7.44 -49.77
C THR A 3 -23.23 -6.05 -49.67
N THR A 4 -24.42 -5.99 -49.06
CA THR A 4 -24.87 -4.80 -48.34
C THR A 4 -24.01 -4.63 -47.08
N ASN A 5 -23.13 -3.63 -47.13
CA ASN A 5 -22.32 -3.14 -46.01
C ASN A 5 -23.22 -2.82 -44.81
N ASN A 6 -23.19 -3.68 -43.81
CA ASN A 6 -23.82 -3.48 -42.51
C ASN A 6 -22.90 -2.59 -41.64
N ASN A 7 -22.63 -1.36 -42.11
CA ASN A 7 -22.02 -0.32 -41.28
C ASN A 7 -23.09 0.22 -40.35
N LYS A 8 -23.32 -0.48 -39.21
CA LYS A 8 -23.91 0.16 -38.04
C LYS A 8 -22.91 1.23 -37.59
N SER A 9 -23.11 2.47 -38.04
CA SER A 9 -22.39 3.60 -37.46
C SER A 9 -22.74 3.62 -35.98
N GLU A 10 -21.75 3.40 -35.12
CA GLU A 10 -21.88 3.67 -33.69
C GLU A 10 -22.05 5.19 -33.54
N ASN A 11 -23.29 5.67 -33.68
CA ASN A 11 -23.59 7.07 -33.47
C ASN A 11 -23.26 7.41 -32.02
N SER A 12 -22.40 8.40 -31.82
CA SER A 12 -22.07 8.92 -30.48
C SER A 12 -23.35 9.28 -29.71
N ALA A 13 -23.36 9.08 -28.40
CA ALA A 13 -24.49 9.42 -27.54
C ALA A 13 -24.97 10.87 -27.73
N LEU A 14 -24.04 11.80 -27.99
CA LEU A 14 -24.37 13.21 -28.28
C LEU A 14 -25.13 13.37 -29.60
N GLN A 15 -24.73 12.64 -30.65
CA GLN A 15 -25.42 12.67 -31.94
C GLN A 15 -26.84 12.11 -31.79
N LEU A 16 -27.00 11.00 -31.09
CA LEU A 16 -28.31 10.40 -30.82
C LEU A 16 -29.20 11.34 -29.99
N LEU A 17 -28.65 12.02 -28.98
CA LEU A 17 -29.39 13.02 -28.20
C LEU A 17 -29.85 14.19 -29.07
N GLN A 18 -29.02 14.63 -30.02
CA GLN A 18 -29.41 15.66 -31.00
C GLN A 18 -30.55 15.15 -31.91
N ASP A 19 -30.45 13.94 -32.42
CA ASP A 19 -31.46 13.32 -33.30
C ASP A 19 -32.79 13.07 -32.58
N ILE A 20 -32.76 12.76 -31.28
CA ILE A 20 -33.97 12.67 -30.43
C ILE A 20 -34.61 14.05 -30.27
N LYS A 21 -33.79 15.09 -29.99
CA LYS A 21 -34.27 16.47 -29.84
C LYS A 21 -34.84 17.03 -31.15
N SER A 22 -34.26 16.70 -32.30
CA SER A 22 -34.77 17.10 -33.62
C SER A 22 -35.98 16.27 -34.08
N GLY A 23 -36.31 15.19 -33.38
CA GLY A 23 -37.38 14.27 -33.74
C GLY A 23 -37.03 13.29 -34.87
N THR A 24 -35.78 13.26 -35.31
CA THR A 24 -35.27 12.34 -36.34
C THR A 24 -35.24 10.89 -35.84
N THR A 25 -34.99 10.69 -34.53
CA THR A 25 -34.95 9.37 -33.89
C THR A 25 -36.04 9.27 -32.83
N ASP A 26 -36.88 8.22 -32.89
CA ASP A 26 -37.82 7.92 -31.80
C ASP A 26 -37.08 7.30 -30.61
N PRO A 27 -37.02 7.97 -29.44
CA PRO A 27 -36.31 7.46 -28.27
C PRO A 27 -36.89 6.14 -27.73
N LYS A 28 -38.13 5.78 -28.10
CA LYS A 28 -38.72 4.51 -27.69
C LYS A 28 -38.09 3.30 -28.39
N LEU A 29 -37.46 3.50 -29.55
CA LEU A 29 -36.86 2.43 -30.35
C LEU A 29 -35.42 2.10 -29.94
N LEU A 30 -34.82 2.90 -29.05
CA LEU A 30 -33.46 2.67 -28.57
C LEU A 30 -33.41 1.40 -27.69
N ASP A 31 -32.40 0.58 -27.96
CA ASP A 31 -32.06 -0.54 -27.07
C ASP A 31 -31.61 -0.02 -25.70
N LYS A 32 -31.56 -0.94 -24.73
CA LYS A 32 -31.25 -0.60 -23.35
C LYS A 32 -29.86 0.04 -23.20
N GLN A 33 -28.85 -0.47 -23.89
CA GLN A 33 -27.47 -0.02 -23.73
C GLN A 33 -27.29 1.39 -24.30
N THR A 34 -27.76 1.62 -25.53
CA THR A 34 -27.69 2.93 -26.19
C THR A 34 -28.47 3.99 -25.40
N ARG A 35 -29.65 3.62 -24.89
CA ARG A 35 -30.43 4.50 -24.01
C ARG A 35 -29.67 4.85 -22.74
N GLN A 36 -29.04 3.89 -22.08
CA GLN A 36 -28.27 4.11 -20.86
C GLN A 36 -27.08 5.06 -21.08
N GLN A 37 -26.36 4.95 -22.21
CA GLN A 37 -25.27 5.88 -22.57
C GLN A 37 -25.77 7.33 -22.73
N CYS A 38 -26.93 7.50 -23.38
CA CYS A 38 -27.54 8.82 -23.53
C CYS A 38 -28.04 9.38 -22.19
N ILE A 39 -28.62 8.53 -21.32
CA ILE A 39 -29.02 8.90 -19.95
C ILE A 39 -27.80 9.35 -19.14
N GLU A 40 -26.70 8.61 -19.17
CA GLU A 40 -25.45 8.93 -18.47
C GLU A 40 -24.89 10.29 -18.90
N THR A 41 -24.97 10.60 -20.20
CA THR A 41 -24.59 11.90 -20.75
C THR A 41 -25.47 13.04 -20.19
N LEU A 42 -26.81 12.86 -20.22
CA LEU A 42 -27.75 13.87 -19.69
C LEU A 42 -27.61 14.07 -18.17
N LEU A 43 -27.28 13.03 -17.41
CA LEU A 43 -26.97 13.16 -15.99
C LEU A 43 -25.72 14.02 -15.77
N GLY A 44 -24.68 13.83 -16.58
CA GLY A 44 -23.48 14.66 -16.56
C GLY A 44 -23.76 16.14 -16.86
N GLU A 45 -24.77 16.41 -17.68
CA GLU A 45 -25.27 17.76 -17.99
C GLU A 45 -26.23 18.31 -16.90
N GLY A 46 -26.56 17.53 -15.87
CA GLY A 46 -27.38 17.97 -14.73
C GLY A 46 -28.90 17.81 -14.91
N TYR A 47 -29.36 17.05 -15.90
CA TYR A 47 -30.79 16.79 -16.09
C TYR A 47 -31.37 15.91 -14.97
N SER A 48 -32.60 16.23 -14.53
CA SER A 48 -33.34 15.43 -13.55
C SER A 48 -33.95 14.16 -14.16
N CYS A 49 -34.28 13.18 -13.32
CA CYS A 49 -34.94 11.94 -13.74
C CYS A 49 -36.26 12.21 -14.51
N SER A 50 -37.03 13.21 -14.07
CA SER A 50 -38.29 13.62 -14.72
C SER A 50 -38.06 14.22 -16.10
N GLN A 51 -37.05 15.10 -16.25
CA GLN A 51 -36.69 15.67 -17.55
C GLN A 51 -36.19 14.59 -18.51
N ILE A 52 -35.37 13.67 -18.03
CA ILE A 52 -34.89 12.53 -18.82
C ILE A 52 -36.07 11.65 -19.25
N ALA A 53 -37.02 11.37 -18.35
CA ALA A 53 -38.21 10.59 -18.67
C ALA A 53 -39.05 11.24 -19.78
N GLN A 54 -39.19 12.57 -19.76
CA GLN A 54 -39.85 13.33 -20.83
C GLN A 54 -39.11 13.20 -22.16
N ILE A 55 -37.79 13.41 -22.19
CA ILE A 55 -36.96 13.30 -23.40
C ILE A 55 -37.11 11.91 -24.03
N PHE A 56 -37.03 10.85 -23.21
CA PHE A 56 -37.13 9.48 -23.70
C PHE A 56 -38.57 9.00 -23.95
N LYS A 57 -39.58 9.81 -23.62
CA LYS A 57 -41.01 9.42 -23.66
C LYS A 57 -41.27 8.11 -22.91
N ARG A 58 -40.64 7.95 -21.73
CA ARG A 58 -40.74 6.79 -20.84
C ARG A 58 -41.18 7.25 -19.45
N SER A 59 -41.59 6.30 -18.60
CA SER A 59 -41.90 6.61 -17.20
C SER A 59 -40.62 6.83 -16.39
N GLU A 60 -40.71 7.67 -15.37
CA GLU A 60 -39.63 7.89 -14.40
C GLU A 60 -39.18 6.60 -13.72
N LYS A 61 -40.09 5.62 -13.55
CA LYS A 61 -39.75 4.29 -13.00
C LYS A 61 -38.76 3.54 -13.89
N THR A 62 -38.90 3.63 -15.21
CA THR A 62 -37.96 3.01 -16.15
C THR A 62 -36.62 3.72 -16.11
N ILE A 63 -36.61 5.05 -16.14
CA ILE A 63 -35.37 5.84 -16.04
C ILE A 63 -34.66 5.56 -14.72
N SER A 64 -35.39 5.54 -13.60
CA SER A 64 -34.83 5.24 -12.28
C SER A 64 -34.19 3.85 -12.20
N ARG A 65 -34.75 2.86 -12.91
CA ARG A 65 -34.14 1.53 -13.03
C ARG A 65 -32.84 1.59 -13.83
N ASP A 66 -32.85 2.26 -14.99
CA ASP A 66 -31.64 2.45 -15.79
C ASP A 66 -30.55 3.21 -15.00
N LEU A 67 -30.92 4.20 -14.19
CA LEU A 67 -30.01 4.89 -13.25
C LEU A 67 -29.46 3.97 -12.16
N GLY A 68 -30.25 2.98 -11.72
CA GLY A 68 -29.77 1.93 -10.80
C GLY A 68 -28.68 1.09 -11.45
N ASP A 69 -28.93 0.62 -12.67
CA ASP A 69 -27.99 -0.20 -13.44
C ASP A 69 -26.69 0.58 -13.75
N ILE A 70 -26.80 1.86 -14.15
CA ILE A 70 -25.64 2.74 -14.40
C ILE A 70 -24.82 2.93 -13.13
N ARG A 71 -25.46 3.22 -11.99
CA ARG A 71 -24.77 3.36 -10.70
C ARG A 71 -24.08 2.07 -10.27
N GLN A 72 -24.71 0.92 -10.50
CA GLN A 72 -24.09 -0.38 -10.21
C GLN A 72 -22.88 -0.63 -11.12
N LYS A 73 -22.99 -0.36 -12.42
CA LYS A 73 -21.88 -0.47 -13.37
C LYS A 73 -20.70 0.44 -12.99
N ASN A 74 -20.99 1.66 -12.55
CA ASN A 74 -19.98 2.64 -12.13
C ASN A 74 -19.59 2.50 -10.65
N SER A 75 -20.13 1.50 -9.95
CA SER A 75 -19.76 1.27 -8.56
C SER A 75 -18.31 0.83 -8.50
N LEU A 76 -17.50 1.61 -7.78
CA LEU A 76 -16.14 1.23 -7.46
C LEU A 76 -16.21 0.16 -6.37
N SER A 77 -15.77 -1.05 -6.69
CA SER A 77 -15.51 -2.07 -5.68
C SER A 77 -14.12 -1.83 -5.06
N PRO A 78 -13.93 -2.13 -3.77
CA PRO A 78 -12.60 -2.07 -3.15
C PRO A 78 -11.63 -2.97 -3.91
N ASN A 79 -10.71 -2.35 -4.65
CA ASN A 79 -9.68 -3.04 -5.40
C ASN A 79 -8.32 -2.42 -5.03
N ILE A 80 -7.44 -3.25 -4.45
CA ILE A 80 -6.12 -2.82 -3.96
C ILE A 80 -5.26 -2.28 -5.10
N GLN A 81 -5.31 -2.92 -6.28
CA GLN A 81 -4.53 -2.48 -7.43
C GLN A 81 -5.01 -1.13 -7.96
N PHE A 82 -6.33 -0.96 -8.10
CA PHE A 82 -6.94 0.32 -8.48
C PHE A 82 -6.60 1.42 -7.47
N ALA A 83 -6.61 1.12 -6.17
CA ALA A 83 -6.23 2.07 -5.13
C ALA A 83 -4.76 2.50 -5.25
N LYS A 84 -3.84 1.55 -5.49
CA LYS A 84 -2.41 1.86 -5.72
C LYS A 84 -2.19 2.73 -6.95
N GLU A 85 -2.84 2.41 -8.06
CA GLU A 85 -2.76 3.17 -9.31
C GLU A 85 -3.30 4.59 -9.14
N THR A 86 -4.48 4.72 -8.54
CA THR A 86 -5.12 6.00 -8.25
C THR A 86 -4.25 6.87 -7.34
N VAL A 87 -3.64 6.27 -6.30
CA VAL A 87 -2.73 6.97 -5.38
C VAL A 87 -1.44 7.41 -6.09
N GLY A 88 -0.88 6.57 -6.96
CA GLY A 88 0.27 6.93 -7.80
C GLY A 88 -0.03 8.11 -8.73
N GLU A 89 -1.21 8.10 -9.37
CA GLU A 89 -1.66 9.22 -10.21
C GLU A 89 -1.85 10.50 -9.40
N LEU A 90 -2.49 10.41 -8.22
CA LEU A 90 -2.67 11.54 -7.31
C LEU A 90 -1.34 12.15 -6.87
N ALA A 91 -0.37 11.33 -6.47
CA ALA A 91 0.96 11.78 -6.07
C ALA A 91 1.69 12.48 -7.23
N THR A 92 1.54 11.96 -8.45
CA THR A 92 2.12 12.56 -9.67
C THR A 92 1.52 13.93 -9.94
N LYS A 93 0.18 14.05 -9.92
CA LYS A 93 -0.52 15.33 -10.12
C LYS A 93 -0.14 16.36 -9.07
N ALA A 94 -0.09 15.97 -7.79
CA ALA A 94 0.31 16.85 -6.70
C ALA A 94 1.74 17.40 -6.89
N ARG A 95 2.70 16.55 -7.31
CA ARG A 95 4.07 16.98 -7.62
C ARG A 95 4.13 17.96 -8.79
N ILE A 96 3.36 17.71 -9.85
CA ILE A 96 3.26 18.61 -11.00
C ILE A 96 2.71 19.97 -10.59
N HIS A 97 1.63 19.99 -9.80
CA HIS A 97 1.01 21.24 -9.32
C HIS A 97 1.95 22.01 -8.38
N SER A 98 2.57 21.34 -7.41
CA SER A 98 3.56 21.97 -6.53
C SER A 98 4.72 22.56 -7.33
N SER A 99 5.26 21.83 -8.32
CA SER A 99 6.33 22.32 -9.20
C SER A 99 5.90 23.52 -10.04
N TYR A 100 4.67 23.53 -10.54
CA TYR A 100 4.09 24.66 -11.28
C TYR A 100 3.99 25.91 -10.39
N LEU A 101 3.44 25.77 -9.18
CA LEU A 101 3.33 26.86 -8.21
C LEU A 101 4.72 27.40 -7.81
N MET A 102 5.70 26.52 -7.61
CA MET A 102 7.07 26.93 -7.34
C MET A 102 7.75 27.66 -8.52
N ARG A 103 7.31 27.46 -9.76
CA ARG A 103 7.76 28.31 -10.88
C ARG A 103 7.12 29.68 -10.83
N LEU A 104 5.82 29.78 -10.53
CA LEU A 104 5.14 31.06 -10.35
C LEU A 104 5.75 31.89 -9.20
N ALA A 105 6.09 31.25 -8.08
CA ALA A 105 6.74 31.91 -6.96
C ALA A 105 8.12 32.51 -7.32
N ARG A 106 8.80 31.91 -8.32
CA ARG A 106 10.12 32.33 -8.79
C ARG A 106 10.09 33.25 -10.01
N ASP A 107 8.90 33.53 -10.53
CA ASP A 107 8.74 34.41 -11.68
C ASP A 107 9.22 35.84 -11.35
N LYS A 108 9.93 36.51 -12.25
CA LYS A 108 10.53 37.82 -11.91
C LYS A 108 9.48 38.92 -11.87
N ASP A 109 8.45 38.82 -12.71
CA ASP A 109 7.47 39.88 -12.95
C ASP A 109 6.26 39.82 -12.01
N SER A 110 6.16 38.75 -11.21
CA SER A 110 5.07 38.57 -10.24
C SER A 110 5.24 39.43 -8.97
N PRO A 111 4.16 40.03 -8.44
CA PRO A 111 4.19 40.76 -7.16
C PRO A 111 4.65 39.87 -5.99
N THR A 112 5.36 40.44 -5.01
CA THR A 112 5.87 39.70 -3.85
C THR A 112 4.78 38.95 -3.08
N GLY A 113 3.59 39.52 -2.95
CA GLY A 113 2.45 38.86 -2.29
C GLY A 113 2.03 37.58 -3.02
N SER A 114 1.89 37.64 -4.35
CA SER A 114 1.55 36.47 -5.18
C SER A 114 2.63 35.38 -5.14
N LYS A 115 3.90 35.76 -4.97
CA LYS A 115 5.00 34.80 -4.79
C LYS A 115 4.89 34.05 -3.47
N ALA A 116 4.67 34.77 -2.38
CA ALA A 116 4.49 34.17 -1.06
C ALA A 116 3.26 33.25 -1.02
N GLU A 117 2.16 33.67 -1.68
CA GLU A 117 0.96 32.84 -1.81
C GLU A 117 1.24 31.57 -2.63
N ALA A 118 1.92 31.67 -3.78
CA ALA A 118 2.27 30.52 -4.60
C ALA A 118 3.17 29.53 -3.85
N GLU A 119 4.15 30.02 -3.09
CA GLU A 119 5.02 29.18 -2.25
C GLU A 119 4.24 28.48 -1.13
N PHE A 120 3.37 29.21 -0.43
CA PHE A 120 2.51 28.63 0.60
C PHE A 120 1.58 27.55 0.03
N LEU A 121 0.96 27.81 -1.12
CA LEU A 121 0.10 26.84 -1.80
C LEU A 121 0.89 25.62 -2.28
N ALA A 122 2.12 25.80 -2.77
CA ALA A 122 2.99 24.69 -3.17
C ALA A 122 3.33 23.78 -1.99
N TRP A 123 3.65 24.37 -0.84
CA TRP A 123 3.88 23.64 0.41
C TRP A 123 2.61 22.92 0.87
N ARG A 124 1.46 23.61 0.83
CA ARG A 124 0.17 23.08 1.26
C ARG A 124 -0.24 21.83 0.47
N VAL A 125 -0.08 21.85 -0.87
CA VAL A 125 -0.36 20.68 -1.72
C VAL A 125 0.46 19.46 -1.29
N VAL A 126 1.74 19.66 -0.97
CA VAL A 126 2.62 18.57 -0.54
C VAL A 126 2.24 18.07 0.86
N LYS A 127 1.94 18.99 1.79
CA LYS A 127 1.49 18.65 3.14
C LYS A 127 0.19 17.85 3.14
N GLU A 128 -0.82 18.33 2.42
CA GLU A 128 -2.11 17.64 2.31
C GLU A 128 -1.95 16.27 1.64
N LEU A 129 -1.09 16.14 0.62
CA LEU A 129 -0.77 14.84 0.03
C LEU A 129 -0.20 13.87 1.07
N VAL A 130 0.79 14.30 1.86
CA VAL A 130 1.41 13.46 2.90
C VAL A 130 0.37 13.03 3.93
N GLU A 131 -0.45 13.97 4.43
CA GLU A 131 -1.53 13.67 5.38
C GLU A 131 -2.51 12.64 4.81
N LYS A 132 -2.91 12.79 3.54
CA LYS A 132 -3.82 11.82 2.90
C LYS A 132 -3.17 10.46 2.74
N LEU A 133 -1.91 10.39 2.29
CA LEU A 133 -1.18 9.14 2.20
C LEU A 133 -1.04 8.44 3.56
N GLN A 134 -0.85 9.20 4.65
CA GLN A 134 -0.86 8.63 6.00
C GLN A 134 -2.23 8.10 6.40
N THR A 135 -3.31 8.86 6.19
CA THR A 135 -4.68 8.41 6.52
C THR A 135 -5.13 7.19 5.71
N LEU A 136 -4.61 7.05 4.49
CA LEU A 136 -4.85 5.90 3.61
C LEU A 136 -3.93 4.71 3.91
N GLY A 137 -2.98 4.84 4.85
CA GLY A 137 -2.06 3.78 5.26
C GLY A 137 -0.86 3.56 4.34
N PHE A 138 -0.58 4.48 3.40
CA PHE A 138 0.58 4.42 2.51
C PHE A 138 1.85 5.00 3.12
N LEU A 139 1.71 5.90 4.10
CA LEU A 139 2.81 6.47 4.87
C LEU A 139 2.56 6.26 6.36
N PRO A 140 3.61 6.13 7.19
CA PRO A 140 3.45 5.94 8.62
C PRO A 140 2.95 7.25 9.27
N LEU A 141 1.98 7.15 10.18
CA LEU A 141 1.39 8.29 10.92
C LEU A 141 2.37 8.91 11.93
N LYS A 142 3.29 8.10 12.45
CA LYS A 142 4.41 8.53 13.28
C LYS A 142 5.70 8.15 12.53
N PRO A 143 6.77 8.94 12.60
CA PRO A 143 8.09 8.41 12.26
C PRO A 143 8.24 7.09 13.01
N GLN A 144 8.54 6.00 12.30
CA GLN A 144 8.96 4.80 13.01
C GLN A 144 10.21 5.21 13.77
N GLU A 145 10.19 5.12 15.11
CA GLU A 145 11.43 4.95 15.82
C GLU A 145 12.12 3.79 15.10
N ILE A 146 13.26 4.06 14.50
CA ILE A 146 14.17 3.00 14.12
C ILE A 146 14.70 2.49 15.46
N SER A 147 13.86 1.77 16.20
CA SER A 147 14.34 0.70 17.05
C SER A 147 14.96 -0.26 16.07
N GLY A 148 16.28 -0.17 15.95
CA GLY A 148 17.06 -1.25 15.39
C GLY A 148 16.88 -2.43 16.33
N ASP A 149 15.76 -3.13 16.18
CA ASP A 149 15.66 -4.52 16.58
C ASP A 149 16.65 -5.21 15.65
N ILE A 150 17.89 -5.33 16.13
CA ILE A 150 18.82 -6.34 15.67
C ILE A 150 18.10 -7.64 16.01
N TYR A 151 17.25 -8.11 15.09
CA TYR A 151 16.64 -9.42 15.14
C TYR A 151 17.78 -10.43 14.95
N HIS A 152 18.50 -10.72 16.02
CA HIS A 152 18.93 -12.08 16.26
C HIS A 152 17.66 -12.86 16.59
N HIS A 153 17.48 -13.98 15.90
CA HIS A 153 16.37 -14.90 16.13
C HIS A 153 16.44 -15.44 17.57
N ILE A 154 15.98 -14.67 18.56
CA ILE A 154 15.57 -15.19 19.85
C ILE A 154 14.16 -15.74 19.62
N GLY A 155 14.13 -16.86 18.89
CA GLY A 155 13.06 -17.82 19.04
C GLY A 155 13.07 -18.26 20.49
N ILE A 156 11.90 -18.25 21.08
CA ILE A 156 11.64 -18.75 22.42
C ILE A 156 11.92 -20.26 22.38
N ASP A 157 13.11 -20.67 22.80
CA ASP A 157 13.35 -22.00 23.37
C ASP A 157 14.37 -21.90 24.51
N GLU A 158 14.04 -22.61 25.57
CA GLU A 158 14.60 -22.44 26.90
C GLU A 158 16.06 -22.93 27.00
N SER A 159 16.94 -22.03 27.45
CA SER A 159 18.01 -22.33 28.43
C SER A 159 19.21 -23.22 28.05
N SER A 160 19.47 -23.53 26.78
CA SER A 160 20.74 -24.18 26.37
C SER A 160 21.51 -23.50 25.23
N GLU A 161 20.92 -22.56 24.51
CA GLU A 161 21.48 -22.09 23.23
C GLU A 161 22.56 -21.02 23.36
N SER A 162 22.67 -20.30 24.50
CA SER A 162 23.59 -19.13 24.55
C SER A 162 25.09 -19.46 24.57
N LEU A 163 25.48 -20.66 25.02
CA LEU A 163 26.88 -21.09 25.03
C LEU A 163 27.32 -21.72 23.69
N GLU A 164 26.42 -22.46 23.03
CA GLU A 164 26.65 -23.00 21.68
C GLU A 164 26.72 -21.88 20.63
N GLU A 165 25.85 -20.88 20.73
CA GLU A 165 25.91 -19.68 19.90
C GLU A 165 27.20 -18.88 20.12
N ALA A 166 27.65 -18.75 21.37
CA ALA A 166 28.91 -18.08 21.69
C ALA A 166 30.13 -18.82 21.09
N LYS A 167 30.14 -20.16 21.10
CA LYS A 167 31.17 -20.95 20.40
C LYS A 167 31.14 -20.72 18.90
N LYS A 168 29.94 -20.69 18.30
CA LYS A 168 29.76 -20.44 16.87
C LYS A 168 30.28 -19.05 16.48
N MET A 169 29.94 -18.02 17.24
CA MET A 169 30.45 -16.66 17.02
C MET A 169 31.97 -16.57 17.14
N LEU A 170 32.58 -17.25 18.12
CA LEU A 170 34.05 -17.30 18.23
C LEU A 170 34.70 -17.99 17.02
N SER A 171 34.11 -19.08 16.53
CA SER A 171 34.61 -19.78 15.35
C SER A 171 34.49 -18.94 14.07
N GLU A 172 33.42 -18.16 13.93
CA GLU A 172 33.23 -17.22 12.83
C GLU A 172 34.24 -16.07 12.90
N ILE A 173 34.50 -15.51 14.09
CA ILE A 173 35.51 -14.47 14.29
C ILE A 173 36.91 -15.00 13.94
N GLU A 174 37.24 -16.24 14.32
CA GLU A 174 38.51 -16.87 13.98
C GLU A 174 38.66 -17.09 12.46
N LEU A 175 37.59 -17.55 11.80
CA LEU A 175 37.58 -17.81 10.36
C LEU A 175 37.72 -16.51 9.56
N VAL A 176 36.94 -15.49 9.91
CA VAL A 176 37.03 -14.16 9.29
C VAL A 176 38.41 -13.55 9.51
N ALA A 177 38.96 -13.62 10.72
CA ALA A 177 40.27 -13.04 11.01
C ALA A 177 41.43 -13.74 10.27
N LYS A 178 41.32 -15.05 10.01
CA LYS A 178 42.24 -15.81 9.15
C LYS A 178 42.10 -15.41 7.68
N ASP A 179 40.87 -15.25 7.19
CA ASP A 179 40.59 -14.85 5.80
C ASP A 179 40.99 -13.40 5.50
N THR A 180 40.86 -12.49 6.47
CA THR A 180 41.25 -11.08 6.33
C THR A 180 42.71 -10.83 6.69
N ASN A 181 43.48 -11.86 7.05
CA ASN A 181 44.89 -11.77 7.47
C ASN A 181 45.11 -10.82 8.67
N THR A 182 44.07 -10.62 9.50
CA THR A 182 44.08 -9.78 10.71
C THR A 182 44.21 -10.63 11.99
N PHE A 183 44.58 -11.90 11.84
CA PHE A 183 44.76 -12.83 12.95
C PHE A 183 46.04 -12.51 13.73
N SER A 184 45.91 -11.59 14.69
CA SER A 184 47.02 -11.19 15.56
C SER A 184 47.23 -12.16 16.74
N PRO A 185 48.44 -12.23 17.32
CA PRO A 185 48.70 -13.04 18.51
C PRO A 185 47.81 -12.68 19.70
N GLU A 186 47.49 -11.40 19.85
CA GLU A 186 46.60 -10.87 20.90
C GLU A 186 45.15 -11.32 20.67
N LEU A 187 44.69 -11.37 19.42
CA LEU A 187 43.36 -11.89 19.09
C LEU A 187 43.27 -13.40 19.35
N ALA A 188 44.32 -14.15 19.04
CA ALA A 188 44.39 -15.58 19.32
C ALA A 188 44.34 -15.89 20.84
N GLU A 189 45.03 -15.10 21.65
CA GLU A 189 45.01 -15.23 23.11
C GLU A 189 43.63 -14.89 23.69
N ASN A 190 42.98 -13.85 23.17
CA ASN A 190 41.63 -13.46 23.58
C ASN A 190 40.56 -14.50 23.19
N ILE A 191 40.62 -15.06 21.98
CA ILE A 191 39.72 -16.14 21.53
C ILE A 191 39.91 -17.38 22.44
N LYS A 192 41.16 -17.74 22.74
CA LYS A 192 41.46 -18.87 23.62
C LYS A 192 40.93 -18.66 25.04
N ALA A 193 41.15 -17.47 25.62
CA ALA A 193 40.66 -17.12 26.96
C ALA A 193 39.12 -17.13 27.04
N LEU A 194 38.43 -16.69 25.98
CA LEU A 194 36.97 -16.74 25.90
C LEU A 194 36.46 -18.17 25.73
N SER A 195 37.11 -19.00 24.92
CA SER A 195 36.79 -20.43 24.77
C SER A 195 36.89 -21.18 26.11
N GLU A 196 37.97 -20.98 26.86
CA GLU A 196 38.16 -21.60 28.18
C GLU A 196 37.10 -21.16 29.21
N ARG A 197 36.61 -19.91 29.11
CA ARG A 197 35.53 -19.41 29.97
C ARG A 197 34.18 -20.03 29.62
N ILE A 198 33.92 -20.25 28.34
CA ILE A 198 32.71 -20.93 27.86
C ILE A 198 32.71 -22.39 28.31
N GLU A 199 33.82 -23.12 28.15
CA GLU A 199 33.93 -24.51 28.63
C GLU A 199 33.71 -24.62 30.15
N LYS A 200 34.25 -23.70 30.94
CA LYS A 200 34.00 -23.66 32.39
C LYS A 200 32.52 -23.40 32.71
N ALA A 201 31.85 -22.54 31.94
CA ALA A 201 30.43 -22.26 32.12
C ALA A 201 29.54 -23.46 31.73
N GLU A 202 29.90 -24.20 30.68
CA GLU A 202 29.23 -25.43 30.28
C GLU A 202 29.35 -26.52 31.35
N ILE A 203 30.55 -26.75 31.88
CA ILE A 203 30.77 -27.72 32.96
C ILE A 203 29.91 -27.39 34.19
N VAL A 204 29.80 -26.11 34.55
CA VAL A 204 28.94 -25.67 35.67
C VAL A 204 27.46 -25.88 35.37
N SER A 205 27.02 -25.63 34.14
CA SER A 205 25.65 -25.92 33.69
C SER A 205 25.35 -27.42 33.77
N ASP A 206 26.25 -28.27 33.29
CA ASP A 206 26.06 -29.72 33.31
C ASP A 206 26.06 -30.29 34.73
N VAL A 207 26.91 -29.77 35.62
CA VAL A 207 26.89 -30.12 37.05
C VAL A 207 25.54 -29.76 37.68
N LYS A 208 24.95 -28.60 37.35
CA LYS A 208 23.63 -28.22 37.85
C LYS A 208 22.52 -29.16 37.34
N LYS A 209 22.54 -29.51 36.05
CA LYS A 209 21.60 -30.47 35.47
C LYS A 209 21.69 -31.86 36.12
N VAL A 210 22.90 -32.31 36.46
CA VAL A 210 23.11 -33.57 37.18
C VAL A 210 22.57 -33.48 38.61
N VAL A 211 22.78 -32.36 39.30
CA VAL A 211 22.24 -32.14 40.66
C VAL A 211 20.71 -32.08 40.66
N GLU A 212 20.09 -31.47 39.67
CA GLU A 212 18.62 -31.43 39.51
C GLU A 212 18.05 -32.84 39.27
N LYS A 213 18.63 -33.60 38.34
CA LYS A 213 18.25 -35.01 38.11
C LYS A 213 18.42 -35.88 39.36
N GLN A 214 19.46 -35.65 40.16
CA GLN A 214 19.67 -36.37 41.41
C GLN A 214 18.58 -36.05 42.45
N LYS A 215 18.12 -34.80 42.53
CA LYS A 215 17.02 -34.39 43.40
C LYS A 215 15.69 -35.00 42.96
N GLU A 216 15.37 -34.96 41.67
CA GLU A 216 14.16 -35.58 41.11
C GLU A 216 14.13 -37.09 41.40
N THR A 217 15.27 -37.78 41.23
CA THR A 217 15.39 -39.22 41.52
C THR A 217 15.26 -39.54 43.02
N GLN A 218 15.65 -38.62 43.91
CA GLN A 218 15.45 -38.77 45.36
C GLN A 218 13.99 -38.54 45.76
N GLU A 219 13.32 -37.55 45.16
CA GLU A 219 11.90 -37.26 45.41
C GLU A 219 10.99 -38.39 44.90
N GLU A 220 11.33 -39.04 43.78
CA GLU A 220 10.60 -40.22 43.28
C GLU A 220 10.80 -41.46 44.16
N LYS A 221 11.96 -41.62 44.82
CA LYS A 221 12.17 -42.71 45.78
C LYS A 221 11.41 -42.51 47.09
N ILE A 222 11.33 -41.27 47.59
CA ILE A 222 10.58 -40.93 48.82
C ILE A 222 9.06 -41.07 48.64
N LYS A 223 8.54 -40.92 47.41
CA LYS A 223 7.11 -41.12 47.10
C LYS A 223 6.70 -42.60 46.93
N ASN A 224 7.65 -43.52 46.80
CA ASN A 224 7.42 -44.93 46.54
C ASN A 224 7.78 -45.85 47.73
N GLU A 225 8.12 -45.27 48.89
CA GLU A 225 8.20 -45.95 50.20
C GLU A 225 7.02 -45.54 51.09
#